data_AF-A0A3A4JLD2-F1
#
_entry.id   AF-A0A3A4JLD2-F1
#
_cell.length_a   1.000
_cell.length_b   1.000
_cell.length_c   1.000
_cell.angle_alpha   90.00
_cell.angle_beta   90.00
_cell.angle_gamma   90.00
#
_symmetry.space_group_name_H-M   'P 1'
#
loop_
_entity.id
_entity.type
_entity.pdbx_description
1 polymer ?
#
loop_
_entity_poly.entity_id
_entity_poly.type
_entity_poly.pdbx_seq_one_letter_code
_entity_poly.pdbx_strand_id
1 'polypeptide(L)'
;MSIQAKFSIALMFLALTALLLPACGGSGSDPAAYVKIKNGFGEMPPWTICQSYYQGTPFGEIKIGATTEELEVEPGLGYVLMVAAWDDPDCNPENCLPIATKNEEEVVDDQHREITVEMANHQGPCPPEGVQPIPEEQYNKILELWPDYGFKPYAQRTENTECL
;
A
#
# COMPACT_ATOMS: atom_id res chain seq x y z
N MET A 1 10.85 67.72 57.23
CA MET A 1 10.80 66.27 56.92
C MET A 1 10.38 66.17 55.46
N SER A 2 11.27 66.23 54.47
CA SER A 2 12.22 65.21 53.95
C SER A 2 11.56 63.91 53.48
N ILE A 3 12.02 63.43 52.31
CA ILE A 3 11.82 62.15 51.57
C ILE A 3 11.09 62.38 50.23
N GLN A 4 11.81 62.75 49.16
CA GLN A 4 12.64 61.94 48.24
C GLN A 4 11.87 61.45 47.00
N ALA A 5 12.44 61.85 45.86
CA ALA A 5 12.14 61.44 44.50
C ALA A 5 12.53 59.98 44.20
N LYS A 6 11.84 59.36 43.24
CA LYS A 6 12.35 58.29 42.34
C LYS A 6 11.63 58.46 40.99
N PHE A 7 12.30 58.83 39.89
CA PHE A 7 12.99 57.93 38.93
C PHE A 7 12.04 56.80 38.44
N SER A 8 11.73 56.61 37.15
CA SER A 8 12.66 56.60 36.01
C SER A 8 11.96 56.84 34.67
N ILE A 9 12.69 57.54 33.80
CA ILE A 9 12.59 57.55 32.35
C ILE A 9 12.96 56.16 31.82
N ALA A 10 12.21 55.62 30.85
CA ALA A 10 12.72 54.57 29.97
C ALA A 10 12.07 54.64 28.58
N LEU A 11 12.87 55.16 27.64
CA LEU A 11 13.11 54.65 26.28
C LEU A 11 11.85 54.28 25.45
N MET A 12 11.45 55.04 24.41
CA MET A 12 12.19 55.35 23.17
C MET A 12 12.78 54.10 22.49
N PHE A 13 12.37 53.89 21.24
CA PHE A 13 13.05 53.21 20.11
C PHE A 13 12.31 52.06 19.43
N LEU A 14 12.31 52.21 18.10
CA LEU A 14 12.25 51.18 17.06
C LEU A 14 10.87 50.68 16.61
N ALA A 15 10.26 51.53 15.78
CA ALA A 15 9.72 51.07 14.50
C ALA A 15 10.82 50.39 13.66
N LEU A 16 10.41 49.43 12.83
CA LEU A 16 11.14 48.80 11.72
C LEU A 16 11.93 47.53 12.04
N THR A 17 11.23 46.39 12.00
CA THR A 17 11.77 45.16 11.43
C THR A 17 10.66 44.47 10.62
N ALA A 18 10.46 45.00 9.41
CA ALA A 18 10.07 44.16 8.28
C ALA A 18 11.21 43.16 7.99
N LEU A 19 10.85 42.04 7.37
CA LEU A 19 11.73 40.98 6.84
C LEU A 19 12.23 39.93 7.83
N LEU A 20 11.36 38.99 8.20
CA LEU A 20 11.73 37.57 8.30
C LEU A 20 10.51 36.69 7.95
N LEU A 21 10.17 36.68 6.65
CA LEU A 21 9.60 35.49 6.05
C LEU A 21 10.77 34.56 5.72
N PRO A 22 10.87 33.35 6.27
CA PRO A 22 10.94 32.20 5.40
C PRO A 22 9.50 31.89 5.01
N ALA A 23 9.12 32.36 3.82
CA ALA A 23 8.17 31.59 3.05
C ALA A 23 8.85 30.23 2.84
N CYS A 24 8.53 29.24 3.66
CA CYS A 24 8.58 27.85 3.21
C CYS A 24 7.44 27.70 2.19
N GLY A 25 7.64 28.36 1.05
CA GLY A 25 6.98 28.05 -0.20
C GLY A 25 7.60 26.77 -0.72
N GLY A 26 7.23 25.67 -0.07
CA GLY A 26 7.18 24.37 -0.68
C GLY A 26 5.75 23.93 -0.51
N SER A 27 4.88 24.28 -1.45
CA SER A 27 3.80 23.35 -1.82
C SER A 27 4.50 22.14 -2.43
N GLY A 28 5.22 21.38 -1.59
CA GLY A 28 5.67 20.06 -1.94
C GLY A 28 4.37 19.28 -2.06
N SER A 29 4.00 18.93 -3.29
CA SER A 29 3.20 17.73 -3.48
C SER A 29 3.88 16.64 -2.65
N ASP A 30 3.10 15.94 -1.83
CA ASP A 30 3.63 14.71 -1.22
C ASP A 30 4.21 13.84 -2.35
N PRO A 31 5.38 13.20 -2.16
CA PRO A 31 5.98 12.37 -3.18
C PRO A 31 4.96 11.35 -3.69
N ALA A 32 4.82 11.27 -5.00
CA ALA A 32 3.77 10.49 -5.64
C ALA A 32 4.37 9.70 -6.81
N ALA A 33 3.97 8.45 -6.91
CA ALA A 33 4.27 7.60 -8.06
C ALA A 33 2.98 7.12 -8.71
N TYR A 34 3.07 6.64 -9.94
CA TYR A 34 1.95 6.20 -10.74
C TYR A 34 2.12 4.72 -11.07
N VAL A 35 1.20 3.88 -10.60
CA VAL A 35 1.31 2.43 -10.74
C VAL A 35 0.14 1.87 -11.53
N LYS A 36 0.43 0.89 -12.39
CA LYS A 36 -0.55 -0.05 -12.96
C LYS A 36 -0.22 -1.46 -12.48
N ILE A 37 -1.24 -2.27 -12.28
CA ILE A 37 -1.07 -3.69 -11.91
C ILE A 37 -1.57 -4.55 -13.05
N LYS A 38 -0.71 -5.47 -13.50
CA LYS A 38 -1.03 -6.44 -14.55
C LYS A 38 -1.19 -7.82 -13.96
N ASN A 39 -2.30 -8.48 -14.28
CA ASN A 39 -2.48 -9.90 -14.01
C ASN A 39 -1.75 -10.74 -15.08
N GLY A 40 -0.58 -11.25 -14.71
CA GLY A 40 0.33 -12.04 -15.56
C GLY A 40 0.30 -13.54 -15.33
N PHE A 41 -0.64 -14.09 -14.53
CA PHE A 41 -0.71 -15.53 -14.23
C PHE A 41 -0.87 -16.44 -15.45
N GLY A 42 -1.32 -15.90 -16.60
CA GLY A 42 -1.49 -16.65 -17.85
C GLY A 42 -2.73 -17.54 -17.86
N GLU A 43 -2.84 -18.43 -18.85
CA GLU A 43 -3.98 -19.36 -18.99
C GLU A 43 -3.90 -20.54 -18.00
N MET A 44 -2.71 -20.84 -17.47
CA MET A 44 -2.50 -21.90 -16.47
C MET A 44 -1.42 -21.49 -15.47
N PRO A 45 -1.76 -21.21 -14.21
CA PRO A 45 -3.11 -21.23 -13.63
C PRO A 45 -3.94 -19.96 -13.94
N PRO A 46 -5.24 -20.09 -14.29
CA PRO A 46 -6.13 -18.95 -14.60
C PRO A 46 -6.60 -18.24 -13.32
N TRP A 47 -5.70 -17.52 -12.66
CA TRP A 47 -6.06 -16.75 -11.47
C TRP A 47 -6.72 -15.43 -11.85
N THR A 48 -7.94 -15.23 -11.37
CA THR A 48 -8.55 -13.89 -11.35
C THR A 48 -8.13 -13.19 -10.07
N ILE A 49 -7.62 -11.97 -10.17
CA ILE A 49 -7.34 -11.14 -8.99
C ILE A 49 -8.66 -10.45 -8.63
N CYS A 50 -9.32 -10.92 -7.58
CA CYS A 50 -10.64 -10.47 -7.14
C CYS A 50 -10.59 -9.13 -6.43
N GLN A 51 -9.51 -8.88 -5.69
CA GLN A 51 -9.21 -7.63 -5.04
C GLN A 51 -7.71 -7.40 -5.06
N SER A 52 -7.28 -6.15 -5.20
CA SER A 52 -5.87 -5.78 -5.16
C SER A 52 -5.67 -4.43 -4.48
N TYR A 53 -4.56 -4.32 -3.76
CA TYR A 53 -4.20 -3.16 -2.96
C TYR A 53 -2.68 -2.99 -2.94
N TYR A 54 -2.21 -1.76 -3.14
CA TYR A 54 -0.80 -1.42 -3.11
C TYR A 54 -0.60 -0.02 -2.52
N GLN A 55 0.27 0.11 -1.53
CA GLN A 55 0.70 1.40 -0.93
C GLN A 55 -0.47 2.38 -0.68
N GLY A 56 -1.45 1.98 0.13
CA GLY A 56 -2.59 2.87 0.44
C GLY A 56 -3.75 2.80 -0.55
N THR A 57 -3.53 2.20 -1.73
CA THR A 57 -4.41 2.43 -2.89
C THR A 57 -5.07 1.14 -3.36
N PRO A 58 -6.41 1.08 -3.43
CA PRO A 58 -7.13 -0.05 -4.00
C PRO A 58 -7.13 0.01 -5.54
N PHE A 59 -6.80 -1.12 -6.15
CA PHE A 59 -6.82 -1.31 -7.61
C PHE A 59 -8.00 -2.15 -8.08
N GLY A 60 -8.69 -2.82 -7.15
CA GLY A 60 -9.89 -3.59 -7.43
C GLY A 60 -9.61 -4.91 -8.14
N GLU A 61 -10.54 -5.32 -8.99
CA GLU A 61 -10.51 -6.58 -9.71
C GLU A 61 -9.65 -6.49 -10.98
N ILE A 62 -8.85 -7.53 -11.26
CA ILE A 62 -8.01 -7.65 -12.44
C ILE A 62 -8.20 -9.02 -13.09
N LYS A 63 -8.97 -9.04 -14.19
CA LYS A 63 -9.17 -10.24 -15.01
C LYS A 63 -7.84 -10.76 -15.59
N ILE A 64 -7.81 -12.03 -15.97
CA ILE A 64 -6.63 -12.67 -16.55
C ILE A 64 -6.12 -11.88 -17.77
N GLY A 65 -4.83 -11.55 -17.76
CA GLY A 65 -4.18 -10.80 -18.85
C GLY A 65 -4.52 -9.31 -18.91
N ALA A 66 -5.40 -8.82 -18.03
CA ALA A 66 -5.75 -7.41 -17.95
C ALA A 66 -4.71 -6.61 -17.14
N THR A 67 -4.69 -5.32 -17.41
CA THR A 67 -3.93 -4.32 -16.64
C THR A 67 -4.92 -3.27 -16.14
N THR A 68 -4.73 -2.82 -14.90
CA THR A 68 -5.55 -1.76 -14.31
C THR A 68 -5.31 -0.42 -15.00
N GLU A 69 -6.18 0.55 -14.70
CA GLU A 69 -5.84 1.96 -14.90
C GLU A 69 -4.62 2.35 -14.05
N GLU A 70 -3.97 3.45 -14.45
CA GLU A 70 -2.89 4.05 -13.68
C GLU A 70 -3.46 4.80 -12.48
N LEU A 71 -2.96 4.49 -11.29
CA LEU A 71 -3.34 5.17 -10.05
C LEU A 71 -2.12 5.75 -9.35
N GLU A 72 -2.33 6.90 -8.70
CA GLU A 72 -1.36 7.54 -7.83
C GLU A 72 -1.19 6.72 -6.55
N VAL A 73 0.06 6.49 -6.12
CA VAL A 73 0.42 5.72 -4.93
C VAL A 73 1.60 6.36 -4.20
N GLU A 74 1.75 6.03 -2.91
CA GLU A 74 2.94 6.41 -2.15
C GLU A 74 4.18 5.66 -2.69
N PRO A 75 5.30 6.36 -2.96
CA PRO A 75 6.57 5.72 -3.31
C PRO A 75 7.06 4.78 -2.20
N GLY A 76 7.75 3.71 -2.58
CA GLY A 76 8.42 2.80 -1.66
C GLY A 76 8.40 1.34 -2.09
N LEU A 77 9.14 0.52 -1.35
CA LEU A 77 9.12 -0.94 -1.49
C LEU A 77 7.89 -1.51 -0.77
N GLY A 78 7.19 -2.44 -1.39
CA GLY A 78 5.95 -2.98 -0.82
C GLY A 78 5.49 -4.29 -1.45
N TYR A 79 4.35 -4.75 -0.97
CA TYR A 79 3.64 -5.90 -1.53
C TYR A 79 2.38 -5.43 -2.21
N VAL A 80 2.07 -6.02 -3.36
CA VAL A 80 0.70 -6.03 -3.87
C VAL A 80 -0.05 -7.07 -3.05
N LEU A 81 -0.98 -6.61 -2.21
CA LEU A 81 -1.85 -7.45 -1.40
C LEU A 81 -3.10 -7.78 -2.21
N MET A 82 -3.53 -9.04 -2.22
CA MET A 82 -4.61 -9.48 -3.10
C MET A 82 -5.48 -10.57 -2.49
N VAL A 83 -6.68 -10.67 -3.04
CA VAL A 83 -7.49 -11.88 -3.04
C VAL A 83 -7.54 -12.40 -4.46
N ALA A 84 -7.26 -13.68 -4.68
CA ALA A 84 -7.32 -14.28 -5.99
C ALA A 84 -8.10 -15.60 -5.97
N ALA A 85 -8.82 -15.88 -7.04
CA ALA A 85 -9.58 -17.12 -7.21
C ALA A 85 -9.06 -17.91 -8.41
N TRP A 86 -8.94 -19.23 -8.23
CA TRP A 86 -8.49 -20.12 -9.29
C TRP A 86 -9.68 -20.60 -10.12
N ASP A 87 -9.63 -20.38 -11.43
CA ASP A 87 -10.68 -20.82 -12.38
C ASP A 87 -12.10 -20.33 -12.01
N ASP A 88 -12.16 -19.20 -11.30
CA ASP A 88 -13.40 -18.56 -10.90
C ASP A 88 -13.34 -17.06 -11.25
N PRO A 89 -13.90 -16.65 -12.41
CA PRO A 89 -13.95 -15.25 -12.81
C PRO A 89 -15.01 -14.45 -12.05
N ASP A 90 -15.91 -15.09 -11.30
CA ASP A 90 -16.95 -14.43 -10.52
C ASP A 90 -16.51 -14.17 -9.07
N CYS A 91 -15.33 -14.68 -8.70
CA CYS A 91 -14.68 -14.41 -7.41
C CYS A 91 -15.55 -14.81 -6.22
N ASN A 92 -16.13 -16.01 -6.27
CA ASN A 92 -16.89 -16.53 -5.15
C ASN A 92 -15.96 -16.71 -3.93
N PRO A 93 -16.34 -16.21 -2.73
CA PRO A 93 -15.45 -16.21 -1.58
C PRO A 93 -14.86 -17.57 -1.20
N GLU A 94 -15.62 -18.65 -1.40
CA GLU A 94 -15.20 -20.02 -1.14
C GLU A 94 -14.02 -20.49 -2.02
N ASN A 95 -13.86 -19.91 -3.21
CA ASN A 95 -12.83 -20.26 -4.19
C ASN A 95 -11.63 -19.31 -4.14
N CYS A 96 -11.60 -18.40 -3.15
CA CYS A 96 -10.60 -17.37 -3.04
C CYS A 96 -9.48 -17.76 -2.07
N LEU A 97 -8.27 -17.26 -2.35
CA LEU A 97 -7.15 -17.27 -1.43
C LEU A 97 -6.55 -15.87 -1.24
N PRO A 98 -6.08 -15.57 -0.01
CA PRO A 98 -5.26 -14.40 0.24
C PRO A 98 -3.85 -14.61 -0.32
N ILE A 99 -3.42 -13.77 -1.26
CA ILE A 99 -2.08 -13.86 -1.85
C ILE A 99 -1.38 -12.50 -1.82
N ALA A 100 -0.05 -12.51 -1.84
CA ALA A 100 0.73 -11.27 -1.94
C ALA A 100 1.86 -11.42 -2.94
N THR A 101 2.11 -10.38 -3.73
CA THR A 101 3.28 -10.30 -4.62
C THR A 101 4.28 -9.32 -4.05
N LYS A 102 5.51 -9.78 -3.85
CA LYS A 102 6.60 -8.92 -3.41
C LYS A 102 7.13 -8.14 -4.61
N ASN A 103 7.10 -6.81 -4.55
CA ASN A 103 7.84 -6.01 -5.52
C ASN A 103 9.32 -6.04 -5.10
N GLU A 104 10.22 -6.41 -6.02
CA GLU A 104 11.67 -6.47 -5.74
C GLU A 104 12.36 -5.11 -5.89
N GLU A 105 11.75 -4.20 -6.65
CA GLU A 105 12.27 -2.87 -6.88
C GLU A 105 11.39 -1.84 -6.20
N GLU A 106 12.04 -0.87 -5.55
CA GLU A 106 11.37 0.27 -4.97
C GLU A 106 10.70 1.13 -6.04
N VAL A 107 9.46 1.54 -5.79
CA VAL A 107 8.81 2.58 -6.59
C VAL A 107 9.30 3.93 -6.09
N VAL A 108 9.87 4.75 -6.97
CA VAL A 108 10.43 6.06 -6.61
C VAL A 108 9.50 7.20 -7.03
N ASP A 109 9.73 8.38 -6.46
CA ASP A 109 8.96 9.60 -6.75
C ASP A 109 8.93 9.93 -8.25
N ASP A 110 7.78 10.43 -8.73
CA ASP A 110 7.45 10.72 -10.14
C ASP A 110 7.57 9.51 -11.09
N GLN A 111 7.77 8.28 -10.59
CA GLN A 111 7.89 7.10 -11.44
C GLN A 111 6.51 6.65 -11.94
N HIS A 112 6.46 6.30 -13.23
CA HIS A 112 5.38 5.49 -13.79
C HIS A 112 5.85 4.03 -13.88
N ARG A 113 5.14 3.10 -13.23
CA ARG A 113 5.53 1.69 -13.16
C ARG A 113 4.36 0.75 -13.44
N GLU A 114 4.66 -0.30 -14.19
CA GLU A 114 3.78 -1.48 -14.27
C GLU A 114 4.33 -2.57 -13.34
N ILE A 115 3.52 -3.02 -12.39
CA ILE A 115 3.81 -4.18 -11.55
C ILE A 115 3.09 -5.38 -12.17
N THR A 116 3.86 -6.37 -12.63
CA THR A 116 3.29 -7.63 -13.12
C THR A 116 3.21 -8.64 -11.99
N VAL A 117 2.02 -9.14 -11.72
CA VAL A 117 1.75 -10.23 -10.79
C VAL A 117 1.81 -11.55 -11.56
N GLU A 118 2.63 -12.49 -11.14
CA GLU A 118 2.84 -13.76 -11.83
C GLU A 118 3.17 -14.90 -10.87
N MET A 119 3.22 -16.12 -11.40
CA MET A 119 3.51 -17.30 -10.59
C MET A 119 4.86 -17.23 -9.87
N ALA A 120 5.86 -16.58 -10.48
CA ALA A 120 7.22 -16.52 -9.94
C ALA A 120 7.38 -15.58 -8.74
N ASN A 121 6.49 -14.61 -8.56
CA ASN A 121 6.68 -13.53 -7.57
C ASN A 121 5.55 -13.39 -6.53
N HIS A 122 4.50 -14.21 -6.62
CA HIS A 122 3.44 -14.25 -5.61
C HIS A 122 3.69 -15.35 -4.55
N GLN A 123 3.07 -15.17 -3.40
CA GLN A 123 3.05 -16.13 -2.30
C GLN A 123 1.61 -16.28 -1.78
N GLY A 124 1.20 -17.52 -1.55
CA GLY A 124 -0.10 -17.87 -0.96
C GLY A 124 0.04 -18.49 0.43
N PRO A 125 -1.09 -18.87 1.06
CA PRO A 125 -1.10 -19.39 2.43
C PRO A 125 -0.56 -20.81 2.56
N CYS A 126 -0.74 -21.61 1.52
CA CYS A 126 -0.43 -23.04 1.46
C CYS A 126 0.43 -23.36 0.21
N PRO A 127 1.66 -22.84 0.13
CA PRO A 127 2.50 -23.09 -1.03
C PRO A 127 3.02 -24.55 -1.05
N PRO A 128 3.57 -25.01 -2.19
CA PRO A 128 4.23 -26.31 -2.29
C PRO A 128 5.38 -26.51 -1.28
N GLU A 129 5.76 -27.77 -1.04
CA GLU A 129 6.87 -28.11 -0.16
C GLU A 129 8.17 -27.40 -0.58
N GLY A 130 8.89 -26.84 0.40
CA GLY A 130 10.13 -26.10 0.17
C GLY A 130 9.95 -24.62 -0.20
N VAL A 131 8.71 -24.15 -0.39
CA VAL A 131 8.39 -22.74 -0.65
C VAL A 131 7.85 -22.09 0.61
N GLN A 132 8.28 -20.86 0.90
CA GLN A 132 7.79 -20.09 2.05
C GLN A 132 6.37 -19.56 1.79
N PRO A 133 5.47 -19.65 2.78
CA PRO A 133 4.13 -19.07 2.66
C PRO A 133 4.21 -17.54 2.57
N ILE A 134 3.09 -16.93 2.20
CA ILE A 134 2.86 -15.50 2.39
C ILE A 134 3.28 -15.10 3.81
N PRO A 135 4.04 -14.02 4.00
CA PRO A 135 4.44 -13.62 5.35
C PRO A 135 3.22 -13.19 6.20
N GLU A 136 3.29 -13.46 7.51
CA GLU A 136 2.16 -13.30 8.44
C GLU A 136 1.60 -11.87 8.48
N GLU A 137 2.46 -10.86 8.45
CA GLU A 137 2.02 -9.46 8.48
C GLU A 137 1.16 -9.11 7.26
N GLN A 138 1.55 -9.57 6.08
CA GLN A 138 0.90 -9.32 4.80
C GLN A 138 -0.43 -10.07 4.75
N TYR A 139 -0.44 -11.31 5.24
CA TYR A 139 -1.67 -12.09 5.39
C TYR A 139 -2.68 -11.39 6.31
N ASN A 140 -2.25 -10.93 7.48
CA ASN A 140 -3.14 -10.27 8.43
C ASN A 140 -3.68 -8.95 7.88
N LYS A 141 -2.88 -8.19 7.13
CA LYS A 141 -3.37 -6.99 6.41
C LYS A 141 -4.46 -7.34 5.38
N ILE A 142 -4.33 -8.45 4.67
CA ILE A 142 -5.37 -8.92 3.71
C ILE A 142 -6.67 -9.26 4.46
N LEU A 143 -6.59 -9.92 5.61
CA LEU A 143 -7.76 -10.22 6.45
C LEU A 143 -8.44 -8.95 6.97
N GLU A 144 -7.66 -7.92 7.30
CA GLU A 144 -8.19 -6.61 7.73
C GLU A 144 -8.84 -5.84 6.57
N LEU A 145 -8.25 -5.89 5.37
CA LEU A 145 -8.77 -5.23 4.17
C LEU A 145 -10.06 -5.87 3.67
N TRP A 146 -10.16 -7.20 3.71
CA TRP A 146 -11.28 -7.94 3.14
C TRP A 146 -11.81 -9.02 4.09
N PRO A 147 -12.42 -8.62 5.24
CA PRO A 147 -12.91 -9.57 6.25
C PRO A 147 -14.06 -10.45 5.74
N ASP A 148 -14.81 -9.98 4.75
CA ASP A 148 -16.00 -10.67 4.22
C ASP A 148 -15.69 -12.00 3.52
N TYR A 149 -14.43 -12.24 3.13
CA TYR A 149 -14.01 -13.53 2.55
C TYR A 149 -13.88 -14.65 3.59
N GLY A 150 -13.89 -14.34 4.89
CA GLY A 150 -13.92 -15.35 5.94
C GLY A 150 -12.68 -16.25 6.02
N PHE A 151 -11.53 -15.78 5.53
CA PHE A 151 -10.27 -16.51 5.60
C PHE A 151 -9.89 -16.87 7.04
N LYS A 152 -9.24 -18.04 7.20
CA LYS A 152 -8.77 -18.50 8.51
C LYS A 152 -7.63 -17.62 9.03
N PRO A 153 -7.43 -17.49 10.35
CA PRO A 153 -6.25 -16.84 10.91
C PRO A 153 -4.94 -17.47 10.41
N TYR A 154 -3.83 -16.73 10.43
CA TYR A 154 -2.56 -17.18 9.85
C TYR A 154 -2.07 -18.56 10.34
N ALA A 155 -2.26 -18.86 11.63
CA ALA A 155 -1.92 -20.16 12.23
C ALA A 155 -2.72 -21.34 11.64
N GLN A 156 -3.89 -21.05 11.07
CA GLN A 156 -4.82 -22.00 10.43
C GLN A 156 -4.92 -21.76 8.92
N ARG A 157 -3.99 -21.00 8.31
CA ARG A 157 -4.08 -20.58 6.90
C ARG A 157 -4.17 -21.73 5.89
N THR A 158 -3.64 -22.90 6.24
CA THR A 158 -3.70 -24.11 5.42
C THR A 158 -5.07 -24.80 5.48
N GLU A 159 -5.98 -24.30 6.32
CA GLU A 159 -7.36 -24.77 6.45
C GLU A 159 -8.36 -23.88 5.67
N ASN A 160 -7.87 -22.93 4.86
CA ASN A 160 -8.69 -22.27 3.85
C ASN A 160 -9.16 -23.31 2.82
N THR A 161 -10.35 -23.13 2.25
CA THR A 161 -10.99 -24.18 1.41
C THR A 161 -10.12 -24.60 0.22
N GLU A 162 -9.55 -23.63 -0.50
CA GLU A 162 -8.65 -23.88 -1.64
C GLU A 162 -7.25 -24.41 -1.26
N CYS A 163 -6.97 -24.63 0.02
CA CYS A 163 -5.75 -25.29 0.48
C CYS A 163 -5.92 -26.81 0.72
N LEU A 164 -7.15 -27.33 0.63
CA LEU A 164 -7.52 -28.71 0.97
C LEU A 164 -7.66 -29.58 -0.29
#